data_AF-A0A4Y2GYB4-F1
#
_entry.id   AF-A0A4Y2GYB4-F1
#
_cell.length_a   1.000
_cell.length_b   1.000
_cell.length_c   1.000
_cell.angle_alpha   90.00
_cell.angle_beta   90.00
_cell.angle_gamma   90.00
#
_symmetry.space_group_name_H-M   'P 1'
#
loop_
_entity.id
_entity.type
_entity.pdbx_description
1 polymer ?
#
loop_
_entity_poly.entity_id
_entity_poly.type
_entity_poly.pdbx_seq_one_letter_code
_entity_poly.pdbx_strand_id
1 'polypeptide(L)'
;MTHVLAFIAVERLLQDLTNISLLFGGKVILLCVDFRQVLPVVLKGSRSLTVASCLKKHKLWSKFIKLNLIKNMRTLETKRKFSNWLLEIGEGKSGDNVMLPDICYPAEQNPAKQLCGDLNLSAIMP
;
A
#
# COMPACT_ATOMS: atom_id res chain seq x y z
N MET A 1 3.72 5.08 -2.00
CA MET A 1 3.19 5.53 -3.31
C MET A 1 4.14 6.58 -3.89
N THR A 2 4.39 6.57 -5.20
CA THR A 2 5.30 7.53 -5.86
C THR A 2 4.58 8.83 -6.24
N HIS A 3 5.29 9.96 -6.15
CA HIS A 3 4.81 11.26 -6.61
C HIS A 3 4.50 11.24 -8.11
N VAL A 4 3.40 11.88 -8.54
CA VAL A 4 2.95 11.89 -9.94
C VAL A 4 4.01 12.37 -10.94
N LEU A 5 4.85 13.33 -10.54
CA LEU A 5 5.93 13.85 -11.39
C LEU A 5 6.91 12.77 -11.84
N ALA A 6 7.21 11.78 -11.00
CA ALA A 6 8.08 10.68 -11.40
C ALA A 6 7.43 9.83 -12.51
N PHE A 7 6.11 9.62 -12.46
CA PHE A 7 5.38 8.93 -13.53
C PHE A 7 5.39 9.75 -14.83
N ILE A 8 5.25 11.07 -14.75
CA ILE A 8 5.32 11.95 -15.93
C ILE A 8 6.73 11.94 -16.54
N ALA A 9 7.76 11.87 -15.70
CA ALA A 9 9.14 11.74 -16.18
C ALA A 9 9.35 10.42 -16.94
N VAL A 10 8.85 9.29 -16.41
CA VAL A 10 8.90 7.99 -17.10
C VAL A 10 8.12 8.01 -18.42
N GLU A 11 6.92 8.59 -18.41
CA GLU A 11 6.09 8.76 -19.61
C GLU A 11 6.85 9.47 -20.73
N ARG A 12 7.42 10.65 -20.43
CA ARG A 12 8.18 11.45 -21.40
C ARG A 12 9.45 10.75 -21.83
N LEU A 13 10.18 10.17 -20.88
CA LEU A 13 11.40 9.43 -21.18
C LEU A 13 11.15 8.30 -22.18
N LEU A 14 10.06 7.55 -22.03
CA LEU A 14 9.75 6.47 -22.97
C LEU A 14 9.33 7.00 -24.35
N GLN A 15 8.65 8.14 -24.42
CA GLN A 15 8.37 8.81 -25.70
C GLN A 15 9.66 9.24 -26.39
N ASP A 16 10.58 9.87 -25.65
CA ASP A 16 11.86 10.34 -26.17
C ASP A 16 12.74 9.17 -26.66
N LEU A 17 12.83 8.09 -25.86
CA LEU A 17 13.62 6.91 -26.21
C LEU A 17 13.09 6.15 -27.42
N THR A 18 11.78 6.15 -27.62
CA THR A 18 11.14 5.43 -28.73
C THR A 18 10.93 6.30 -29.96
N ASN A 19 11.03 7.62 -29.80
CA ASN A 19 10.59 8.61 -30.78
C ASN A 19 9.13 8.41 -31.22
N ILE A 20 8.27 7.96 -30.29
CA ILE A 20 6.83 7.70 -30.52
C ILE A 20 6.01 8.57 -29.58
N SER A 21 5.06 9.35 -30.12
CA SER A 21 4.21 10.28 -29.36
C SER A 21 3.01 9.64 -28.65
N LEU A 22 2.84 8.32 -28.77
CA LEU A 22 1.85 7.56 -28.01
C LEU A 22 2.19 7.54 -26.52
N LEU A 23 1.20 7.23 -25.68
CA LEU A 23 1.43 7.10 -24.25
C LEU A 23 2.53 6.06 -23.97
N PHE A 24 3.45 6.42 -23.09
CA PHE A 24 4.63 5.65 -22.70
C PHE A 24 5.46 5.16 -23.89
N GLY A 25 5.54 5.94 -24.99
CA GLY A 25 6.25 5.52 -26.19
C GLY A 25 5.66 4.26 -26.85
N GLY A 26 4.35 4.04 -26.69
CA GLY A 26 3.66 2.85 -27.17
C GLY A 26 3.93 1.58 -26.34
N LYS A 27 4.55 1.70 -25.16
CA LYS A 27 4.78 0.55 -24.27
C LYS A 27 3.55 0.22 -23.44
N VAL A 28 3.38 -1.07 -23.18
CA VAL A 28 2.35 -1.56 -22.25
C VAL A 28 2.83 -1.32 -20.81
N ILE A 29 2.05 -0.57 -20.03
CA ILE A 29 2.34 -0.29 -18.63
C ILE A 29 1.29 -0.94 -17.75
N LEU A 30 1.75 -1.75 -16.80
CA LEU A 30 0.93 -2.33 -15.74
C LEU A 30 1.27 -1.67 -14.41
N LEU A 31 0.26 -1.10 -13.75
CA LEU A 31 0.40 -0.51 -12.42
C LEU A 31 -0.33 -1.38 -11.40
N CYS A 32 0.41 -1.87 -10.41
CA CYS A 32 -0.13 -2.62 -9.27
C CYS A 32 0.00 -1.76 -8.01
N VAL A 33 -1.09 -1.10 -7.61
CA VAL A 33 -1.10 -0.18 -6.46
C VAL A 33 -2.37 -0.37 -5.63
N ASP A 34 -2.25 -0.20 -4.32
CA ASP A 34 -3.38 -0.07 -3.41
C ASP A 34 -3.42 1.36 -2.86
N PHE A 35 -4.44 2.13 -3.25
CA PHE A 35 -4.59 3.53 -2.86
C PHE A 35 -5.08 3.73 -1.43
N ARG A 36 -5.46 2.64 -0.75
CA ARG A 36 -5.83 2.65 0.67
C ARG A 36 -4.60 2.58 1.58
N GLN A 37 -3.42 2.38 1.00
CA GLN A 37 -2.15 2.48 1.69
C GLN A 37 -1.69 3.94 1.76
N VAL A 38 -0.38 4.15 1.96
CA VAL A 38 0.23 5.45 2.16
C VAL A 38 0.18 6.33 0.89
N LEU A 39 -0.13 7.61 1.09
CA LEU A 39 -0.02 8.66 0.07
C LEU A 39 1.46 8.95 -0.28
N PRO A 40 1.75 9.67 -1.38
CA PRO A 40 3.11 10.11 -1.69
C PRO A 40 3.61 11.06 -0.60
N VAL A 41 4.89 10.96 -0.26
CA VAL A 41 5.51 11.88 0.69
C VAL A 41 5.84 13.19 -0.04
N VAL A 42 5.30 14.31 0.46
CA VAL A 42 5.62 15.66 -0.01
C VAL A 42 6.27 16.41 1.15
N LEU A 43 7.57 16.68 1.06
CA LEU A 43 8.31 17.36 2.11
C LEU A 43 7.73 18.75 2.36
N LYS A 44 7.38 19.03 3.62
CA LYS A 44 6.73 20.30 4.04
C LYS A 44 5.45 20.61 3.26
N GLY A 45 4.83 19.60 2.64
CA GLY A 45 3.61 19.74 1.85
C GLY A 45 2.37 19.79 2.72
N SER A 46 1.37 20.56 2.29
CA SER A 46 0.05 20.51 2.88
C SER A 46 -0.69 19.22 2.52
N ARG A 47 -1.81 18.95 3.20
CA ARG A 47 -2.72 17.84 2.85
C ARG A 47 -3.20 17.94 1.40
N SER A 48 -3.52 19.15 0.93
CA SER A 48 -3.97 19.37 -0.45
C SER A 48 -2.86 19.10 -1.46
N LEU A 49 -1.62 19.52 -1.18
CA LEU A 49 -0.45 19.21 -2.03
C LEU A 49 -0.18 17.71 -2.09
N THR A 50 -0.26 17.02 -0.95
CA THR A 50 -0.10 15.55 -0.88
C THR A 50 -1.13 14.84 -1.76
N VAL A 51 -2.40 15.25 -1.68
CA VAL A 51 -3.47 14.69 -2.51
C VAL A 51 -3.27 15.03 -3.98
N ALA A 52 -2.90 16.27 -4.33
CA ALA A 52 -2.63 16.70 -5.70
C ALA A 52 -1.45 15.95 -6.33
N SER A 53 -0.51 15.49 -5.51
CA SER A 53 0.67 14.72 -5.92
C SER A 53 0.36 13.25 -6.23
N CYS A 54 -0.85 12.78 -5.94
CA CYS A 54 -1.28 11.41 -6.23
C CYS A 54 -1.60 11.23 -7.71
N LEU A 55 -1.19 10.09 -8.28
CA LEU A 55 -1.51 9.74 -9.67
C LEU A 55 -3.02 9.82 -9.97
N LYS A 56 -3.88 9.41 -9.03
CA LYS A 56 -5.35 9.49 -9.14
C LYS A 56 -5.90 10.89 -9.42
N LYS A 57 -5.19 11.95 -9.05
CA LYS A 57 -5.61 13.34 -9.29
C LYS A 57 -5.14 13.87 -10.65
N HIS A 58 -4.25 13.16 -11.32
CA HIS A 58 -3.71 13.60 -12.61
C HIS A 58 -4.50 13.05 -13.79
N LYS A 59 -4.53 13.81 -14.89
CA LYS A 59 -5.25 13.45 -16.13
C LYS A 59 -4.82 12.12 -16.74
N LEU A 60 -3.60 11.67 -16.47
CA LEU A 60 -3.08 10.39 -16.97
C LEU A 60 -3.87 9.20 -16.38
N TRP A 61 -4.42 9.34 -15.18
CA TRP A 61 -5.17 8.25 -14.53
C TRP A 61 -6.42 7.82 -15.31
N SER A 62 -7.05 8.74 -16.05
CA SER A 62 -8.21 8.41 -16.88
C SER A 62 -7.86 7.57 -18.11
N LYS A 63 -6.56 7.46 -18.46
CA LYS A 63 -6.07 6.67 -19.59
C LYS A 63 -5.83 5.20 -19.25
N PHE A 64 -5.78 4.86 -17.96
CA PHE A 64 -5.60 3.48 -17.52
C PHE A 64 -6.92 2.71 -17.47
N ILE A 65 -6.86 1.46 -17.91
CA ILE A 65 -7.88 0.46 -17.62
C ILE A 65 -7.73 0.05 -16.15
N LYS A 66 -8.84 0.04 -15.41
CA LYS A 66 -8.84 -0.26 -13.97
C LYS A 66 -9.33 -1.67 -13.76
N LEU A 67 -8.49 -2.50 -13.16
CA LEU A 67 -8.81 -3.86 -12.75
C LEU A 67 -8.64 -3.95 -11.24
N ASN A 68 -9.56 -4.64 -10.57
CA ASN A 68 -9.56 -4.77 -9.12
C ASN A 68 -9.31 -6.21 -8.72
N LEU A 69 -8.33 -6.45 -7.87
CA LEU A 69 -8.15 -7.74 -7.21
C LEU A 69 -9.05 -7.79 -5.97
N ILE A 70 -9.96 -8.76 -5.94
CA ILE A 70 -10.97 -8.88 -4.87
C ILE A 70 -10.61 -9.92 -3.80
N LYS A 71 -9.72 -10.87 -4.11
CA LYS A 71 -9.33 -11.95 -3.19
C LYS A 71 -8.03 -11.57 -2.47
N ASN A 72 -8.10 -11.40 -1.15
CA ASN A 72 -6.92 -11.29 -0.31
C ASN A 72 -6.27 -12.66 -0.16
N MET A 73 -5.03 -12.81 -0.65
CA MET A 73 -4.28 -14.07 -0.56
C MET A 73 -3.31 -14.11 0.62
N ARG A 74 -3.15 -13.00 1.36
CA ARG A 74 -2.26 -12.93 2.55
C ARG A 74 -2.96 -13.38 3.82
N THR A 75 -4.28 -13.23 3.87
CA THR A 75 -5.09 -13.67 5.01
C THR A 75 -5.56 -15.10 4.80
N LEU A 76 -5.41 -15.94 5.83
CA LEU A 76 -6.00 -17.27 5.84
C LEU A 76 -7.52 -17.16 5.73
N GLU A 77 -8.16 -18.12 5.09
CA GLU A 77 -9.62 -18.12 4.91
C GLU A 77 -10.36 -18.16 6.26
N THR A 78 -9.76 -18.80 7.26
CA THR A 78 -10.25 -18.81 8.66
C THR A 78 -10.22 -17.43 9.33
N LYS A 79 -9.43 -16.47 8.80
CA LYS A 79 -9.28 -15.10 9.34
C LYS A 79 -10.07 -14.07 8.52
N ARG A 80 -11.22 -14.47 7.93
CA ARG A 80 -12.06 -13.59 7.11
C ARG A 80 -12.55 -12.34 7.86
N LYS A 81 -12.91 -12.45 9.15
CA LYS A 81 -13.33 -11.31 9.99
C LYS A 81 -12.23 -10.23 10.04
N PHE A 82 -10.99 -10.63 10.29
CA PHE A 82 -9.84 -9.73 10.31
C PHE A 82 -9.59 -9.09 8.94
N SER A 83 -9.68 -9.88 7.87
CA SER A 83 -9.53 -9.35 6.51
C SER A 83 -10.59 -8.29 6.16
N ASN A 84 -11.84 -8.48 6.59
CA ASN A 84 -12.91 -7.53 6.36
C ASN A 84 -12.69 -6.24 7.18
N TRP A 85 -12.29 -6.38 8.45
CA TRP A 85 -11.93 -5.24 9.28
C TRP A 85 -10.79 -4.40 8.67
N LEU A 86 -9.73 -5.04 8.15
CA LEU A 86 -8.66 -4.34 7.42
C LEU A 86 -9.17 -3.57 6.20
N LEU A 87 -10.13 -4.13 5.46
CA LEU A 87 -10.75 -3.46 4.32
C LEU A 87 -11.56 -2.24 4.77
N GLU A 88 -12.35 -2.35 5.84
CA GLU A 88 -13.11 -1.22 6.38
C GLU A 88 -12.22 -0.05 6.78
N ILE A 89 -11.06 -0.33 7.37
CA ILE A 89 -10.04 0.69 7.67
C ILE A 89 -9.53 1.33 6.38
N GLY A 90 -9.16 0.51 5.40
CA GLY A 90 -8.66 1.01 4.13
C GLY A 90 -9.66 1.89 3.37
N GLU A 91 -10.96 1.61 3.51
CA GLU A 91 -12.04 2.42 2.94
C GLU A 91 -12.40 3.65 3.80
N GLY A 92 -11.74 3.84 4.95
CA GLY A 92 -12.01 4.96 5.86
C GLY A 92 -13.34 4.85 6.59
N LYS A 93 -13.90 3.64 6.74
CA LYS A 93 -15.21 3.42 7.39
C LYS A 93 -15.13 3.33 8.91
N SER A 94 -13.93 3.11 9.47
CA SER A 94 -13.72 2.94 10.91
C SER A 94 -13.67 4.26 11.71
N GLY A 95 -13.79 5.41 11.04
CA GLY A 95 -13.66 6.73 11.69
C GLY A 95 -12.22 7.04 12.12
N ASP A 96 -12.06 8.08 12.94
CA ASP A 96 -10.73 8.53 13.40
C ASP A 96 -10.11 7.62 14.47
N ASN A 97 -10.96 6.91 15.23
CA ASN A 97 -10.53 6.02 16.32
C ASN A 97 -10.69 4.56 15.90
N VAL A 98 -9.58 3.95 15.50
CA VAL A 98 -9.57 2.54 15.10
C VAL A 98 -9.35 1.65 16.32
N MET A 99 -10.37 0.86 16.67
CA MET A 99 -10.23 -0.20 17.66
C MET A 99 -9.56 -1.43 17.02
N LEU A 100 -8.48 -1.90 17.64
CA LEU A 100 -7.78 -3.10 17.20
C LEU A 100 -8.57 -4.36 17.64
N PRO A 101 -8.83 -5.33 16.74
CA PRO A 101 -9.46 -6.58 17.12
C PRO A 101 -8.54 -7.43 17.98
N ASP A 102 -9.12 -8.31 18.79
CA ASP A 102 -8.39 -9.20 19.70
C ASP A 102 -7.26 -9.99 19.02
N ILE A 103 -7.44 -10.33 17.74
CA ILE A 103 -6.43 -11.06 16.94
C ILE A 103 -5.11 -10.29 16.74
N CYS A 104 -5.11 -8.97 16.94
CA CYS A 104 -3.92 -8.14 16.87
C CYS A 104 -3.10 -8.18 18.18
N TYR A 105 -3.71 -8.64 19.27
CA TYR A 105 -3.03 -8.74 20.55
C TYR A 105 -2.44 -10.15 20.70
N PRO A 106 -1.13 -10.25 20.98
CA PRO A 106 -0.51 -11.54 21.25
C PRO A 106 -1.09 -12.12 22.55
N ALA A 107 -1.22 -13.45 22.60
CA ALA A 107 -1.72 -14.15 23.78
C ALA A 107 -0.75 -13.99 24.98
N GLU A 108 0.56 -14.02 24.70
CA GLU A 108 1.59 -13.64 25.66
C GLU A 108 1.79 -12.12 25.59
N GLN A 109 1.72 -11.43 26.72
CA GLN A 109 1.84 -9.97 26.81
C GLN A 109 3.22 -9.52 27.28
N ASN A 110 4.02 -10.44 27.84
CA ASN A 110 5.38 -10.13 28.27
C ASN A 110 6.31 -9.96 27.04
N PRO A 111 6.90 -8.78 26.82
CA PRO A 111 7.73 -8.52 25.64
C PRO A 111 8.97 -9.42 25.57
N ALA A 112 9.58 -9.72 26.72
CA ALA A 112 10.75 -10.62 26.76
C ALA A 112 10.37 -12.06 26.39
N LYS A 113 9.19 -12.52 26.80
CA LYS A 113 8.68 -13.83 26.38
C LYS A 113 8.20 -13.85 24.93
N GLN A 114 7.72 -12.74 24.39
CA GLN A 114 7.42 -12.65 22.94
C GLN A 114 8.70 -12.68 22.09
N LEU A 115 9.78 -12.04 22.55
CA LEU A 115 11.06 -11.97 21.84
C LEU A 115 11.88 -13.24 21.98
N CYS A 116 11.86 -13.86 23.17
CA CYS A 116 12.73 -14.98 23.52
C CYS A 116 11.99 -16.28 23.82
N GLY A 117 10.66 -16.34 23.68
CA GLY A 117 9.85 -17.51 24.02
C GLY A 117 10.15 -18.75 23.17
N ASP A 118 10.63 -18.53 21.94
CA ASP A 118 11.06 -19.60 21.03
C ASP A 118 12.54 -19.98 21.22
N LEU A 119 13.30 -19.19 21.99
CA LEU A 119 14.68 -19.53 22.35
C LEU A 119 14.62 -20.50 23.53
N ASN A 120 15.05 -21.74 23.29
CA ASN A 120 15.24 -22.68 24.38
C ASN A 120 16.50 -22.29 25.17
N LEU A 121 16.32 -21.40 26.16
CA LEU A 121 17.41 -20.91 27.01
C LEU A 121 18.11 -22.04 27.77
N SER A 122 17.46 -23.19 27.98
CA SER A 122 18.09 -24.39 28.56
C SER A 122 19.08 -25.09 27.62
N ALA A 123 19.11 -24.74 26.34
CA ALA A 123 20.09 -25.22 25.36
C ALA A 123 21.25 -24.23 25.15
N ILE A 124 21.17 -23.03 25.73
CA ILE A 124 22.13 -21.93 25.51
C ILE A 124 22.94 -21.62 26.78
N MET A 125 22.43 -21.95 27.96
CA MET A 125 23.21 -21.87 29.20
C MET A 125 23.89 -23.21 29.51
N PRO A 126 25.21 -23.25 29.75
CA PRO A 126 25.94 -24.45 30.15
C PRO A 126 25.57 -24.93 31.57
#